data_AF-A0A5K1ABM7-F1
#
_entry.id   AF-A0A5K1ABM7-F1
#
_cell.length_a   1.000
_cell.length_b   1.000
_cell.length_c   1.000
_cell.angle_alpha   90.00
_cell.angle_beta   90.00
_cell.angle_gamma   90.00
#
_symmetry.space_group_name_H-M   'P 1'
#
loop_
_entity.id
_entity.type
_entity.pdbx_description
1 polymer ?
#
loop_
_entity_poly.entity_id
_entity_poly.type
_entity_poly.pdbx_seq_one_letter_code
_entity_poly.pdbx_strand_id
1 'polypeptide(L)'
;VDLSGGYYDSGDNVKFGLPMAFTVTMLAWGAIEFGSQLQAAEQLRLTEEAIRWGTDYLLKTHPEPNVVYAEVGAGASDHVCWQRPEDMTTPRTVAVVNQDHPGSDLAGETAAALAASSIVFRSSDAQYAHLLVTHAKQ
;
A
#
# COMPACT_ATOMS: atom_id res chain seq x y z
N VAL A 1 -12.64 -9.90 5.65
CA VAL A 1 -11.76 -9.33 4.60
C VAL A 1 -10.36 -9.88 4.79
N ASP A 2 -9.65 -10.21 3.72
CA ASP A 2 -8.23 -10.60 3.78
C ASP A 2 -7.36 -9.34 3.76
N LEU A 3 -6.59 -9.08 4.82
CA LEU A 3 -5.64 -7.96 4.94
C LEU A 3 -4.19 -8.43 5.05
N SER A 4 -3.88 -9.63 4.57
CA SER A 4 -2.50 -10.12 4.42
C SER A 4 -1.75 -9.40 3.28
N GLY A 5 -0.42 -9.32 3.39
CA GLY A 5 0.46 -8.63 2.45
C GLY A 5 0.88 -7.24 2.95
N GLY A 6 1.33 -6.36 2.05
CA GLY A 6 1.74 -4.99 2.39
C GLY A 6 3.04 -4.95 3.21
N TYR A 7 3.42 -3.75 3.64
CA TYR A 7 4.65 -3.52 4.38
C TYR A 7 4.40 -3.30 5.86
N TYR A 8 5.31 -3.76 6.72
CA TYR A 8 5.45 -3.17 8.04
C TYR A 8 6.10 -1.80 7.90
N ASP A 9 5.72 -0.89 8.79
CA ASP A 9 6.08 0.53 8.65
C ASP A 9 7.56 0.80 8.91
N SER A 10 8.10 0.21 9.98
CA SER A 10 9.47 0.50 10.40
C SER A 10 10.15 -0.71 11.05
N GLY A 11 10.73 -0.55 12.24
CA GLY A 11 11.23 -1.64 13.07
C GLY A 11 10.14 -2.35 13.89
N ASP A 12 8.88 -1.94 13.71
CA ASP A 12 7.70 -2.56 14.29
C ASP A 12 7.00 -3.47 13.27
N ASN A 13 5.85 -4.03 13.64
CA ASN A 13 5.04 -4.86 12.77
C ASN A 13 3.64 -4.27 12.54
N VAL A 14 3.44 -2.97 12.81
CA VAL A 14 2.19 -2.30 12.45
C VAL A 14 2.20 -2.00 10.96
N LYS A 15 1.02 -2.10 10.35
CA LYS A 15 0.81 -1.69 8.96
C LYS A 15 0.08 -0.36 8.96
N PHE A 16 0.82 0.74 9.04
CA PHE A 16 0.25 2.09 8.95
C PHE A 16 -0.05 2.44 7.49
N GLY A 17 -1.32 2.65 7.16
CA GLY A 17 -1.76 2.81 5.77
C GLY A 17 -1.23 4.09 5.10
N LEU A 18 -1.18 5.21 5.82
CA LEU A 18 -0.76 6.49 5.27
C LEU A 18 0.72 6.50 4.81
N PRO A 19 1.72 6.18 5.67
CA PRO A 19 3.11 6.13 5.24
C PRO A 19 3.38 5.02 4.20
N MET A 20 2.63 3.91 4.24
CA MET A 20 2.72 2.88 3.21
C MET A 20 2.24 3.38 1.86
N ALA A 21 1.07 4.03 1.80
CA ALA A 21 0.54 4.61 0.58
C ALA A 21 1.51 5.65 0.01
N PHE A 22 2.01 6.55 0.85
CA PHE A 22 3.03 7.53 0.47
C PHE A 22 4.29 6.88 -0.13
N THR A 23 4.79 5.81 0.51
CA THR A 23 5.95 5.07 0.01
C THR A 23 5.69 4.49 -1.39
N VAL A 24 4.50 3.91 -1.61
CA VAL A 24 4.11 3.37 -2.92
C VAL A 24 3.97 4.47 -3.96
N THR A 25 3.37 5.62 -3.61
CA THR A 25 3.30 6.80 -4.49
C THR A 25 4.70 7.24 -4.93
N MET A 26 5.64 7.35 -3.99
CA MET A 26 7.00 7.81 -4.28
C MET A 26 7.80 6.79 -5.10
N LEU A 27 7.65 5.49 -4.84
CA LEU A 27 8.26 4.44 -5.66
C LEU A 27 7.72 4.46 -7.09
N ALA A 28 6.39 4.58 -7.24
CA ALA A 28 5.75 4.66 -8.55
C ALA A 28 6.18 5.92 -9.31
N TRP A 29 6.24 7.08 -8.64
CA TRP A 29 6.73 8.30 -9.26
C TRP A 29 8.20 8.15 -9.71
N GLY A 30 9.05 7.56 -8.87
CA GLY A 30 10.44 7.26 -9.24
C GLY A 30 10.54 6.36 -10.47
N ALA A 31 9.70 5.32 -10.58
CA ALA A 31 9.64 4.44 -11.75
C ALA A 31 9.18 5.17 -13.02
N ILE A 32 8.23 6.11 -12.90
CA ILE A 32 7.73 6.92 -14.02
C ILE A 32 8.81 7.86 -14.55
N GLU A 33 9.48 8.61 -13.66
CA GLU A 33 10.46 9.63 -14.06
C GLU A 33 11.81 9.02 -14.47
N PHE A 34 12.24 7.97 -13.76
CA PHE A 34 13.60 7.44 -13.86
C PHE A 34 13.64 6.00 -14.37
N GLY A 35 12.59 5.55 -15.06
CA GLY A 35 12.46 4.17 -15.54
C GLY A 35 13.66 3.69 -16.37
N SER A 36 14.22 4.56 -17.24
CA SER A 36 15.39 4.20 -18.05
C SER A 36 16.67 4.00 -17.22
N GLN A 37 16.87 4.79 -16.17
CA GLN A 37 18.00 4.70 -15.26
C GLN A 37 17.87 3.47 -14.36
N LEU A 38 16.66 3.21 -13.85
CA LEU A 38 16.35 1.99 -13.12
C LEU A 38 16.57 0.75 -13.98
N GLN A 39 16.21 0.80 -15.27
CA GLN A 39 16.46 -0.29 -16.20
C GLN A 39 17.96 -0.49 -16.45
N ALA A 40 18.71 0.59 -16.68
CA ALA A 40 20.17 0.54 -16.86
C ALA A 40 20.90 0.02 -15.61
N ALA A 41 20.34 0.23 -14.42
CA ALA A 41 20.84 -0.29 -13.15
C ALA A 41 20.29 -1.69 -12.80
N GLU A 42 19.54 -2.32 -13.69
CA GLU A 42 18.88 -3.62 -13.48
C GLU A 42 17.92 -3.65 -12.27
N GLN A 43 17.42 -2.49 -11.84
CA GLN A 43 16.51 -2.34 -10.70
C GLN A 43 15.04 -2.20 -11.08
N LEU A 44 14.71 -1.87 -12.34
CA LEU A 44 13.32 -1.57 -12.73
C LEU A 44 12.33 -2.67 -12.35
N ARG A 45 12.65 -3.93 -12.63
CA ARG A 45 11.78 -5.06 -12.26
C ARG A 45 11.57 -5.18 -10.75
N LEU A 46 12.62 -4.97 -9.95
CA LEU A 46 12.52 -5.02 -8.49
C LEU A 46 11.69 -3.85 -7.95
N THR A 47 11.82 -2.67 -8.56
CA THR A 47 10.97 -1.51 -8.23
C THR A 47 9.50 -1.79 -8.56
N GLU A 48 9.21 -2.36 -9.73
CA GLU A 48 7.85 -2.77 -10.11
C GLU A 48 7.27 -3.82 -9.15
N GLU A 49 8.06 -4.83 -8.74
CA GLU A 49 7.66 -5.83 -7.75
C GLU A 49 7.35 -5.19 -6.38
N ALA A 50 8.16 -4.23 -5.94
CA ALA A 50 7.92 -3.49 -4.70
C ALA A 50 6.65 -2.64 -4.75
N ILE A 51 6.43 -1.94 -5.87
CA ILE A 51 5.19 -1.17 -6.09
C ILE A 51 3.98 -2.12 -6.04
N ARG A 52 4.06 -3.26 -6.75
CA ARG A 52 2.96 -4.23 -6.81
C ARG A 52 2.64 -4.83 -5.45
N TRP A 53 3.65 -5.14 -4.63
CA TRP A 53 3.43 -5.64 -3.27
C TRP A 53 2.61 -4.66 -2.41
N GLY A 54 2.90 -3.36 -2.55
CA GLY A 54 2.14 -2.29 -1.91
C GLY A 54 0.73 -2.18 -2.47
N THR A 55 0.57 -2.07 -3.80
CA THR A 55 -0.75 -1.87 -4.42
C THR A 55 -1.68 -3.08 -4.28
N ASP A 56 -1.16 -4.31 -4.29
CA ASP A 56 -1.96 -5.51 -4.03
C ASP A 56 -2.58 -5.46 -2.63
N TYR A 57 -1.85 -4.93 -1.64
CA TYR A 57 -2.40 -4.72 -0.32
C TYR A 57 -3.37 -3.54 -0.26
N LEU A 58 -3.06 -2.41 -0.88
CA LEU A 58 -3.97 -1.24 -0.91
C LEU A 58 -5.30 -1.56 -1.63
N LEU A 59 -5.30 -2.44 -2.63
CA LEU A 59 -6.54 -2.94 -3.23
C LEU A 59 -7.38 -3.76 -2.23
N LYS A 60 -6.73 -4.56 -1.38
CA LYS A 60 -7.43 -5.31 -0.32
C LYS A 60 -7.97 -4.40 0.79
N THR A 61 -7.33 -3.27 1.06
CA THR A 61 -7.83 -2.30 2.06
C THR A 61 -9.07 -1.55 1.58
N HIS A 62 -9.35 -1.55 0.27
CA HIS A 62 -10.55 -0.92 -0.32
C HIS A 62 -11.49 -1.98 -0.96
N PRO A 63 -12.18 -2.81 -0.16
CA PRO A 63 -13.00 -3.92 -0.68
C PRO A 63 -14.34 -3.45 -1.30
N GLU A 64 -14.83 -2.28 -0.90
CA GLU A 64 -16.13 -1.73 -1.30
C GLU A 64 -16.10 -0.20 -1.24
N PRO A 65 -16.99 0.50 -1.98
CA PRO A 65 -16.96 1.96 -2.05
C PRO A 65 -17.07 2.66 -0.69
N ASN A 66 -16.29 3.72 -0.50
CA ASN A 66 -16.23 4.53 0.73
C ASN A 66 -15.74 3.79 1.99
N VAL A 67 -14.99 2.69 1.83
CA VAL A 67 -14.37 1.96 2.95
C VAL A 67 -12.89 1.77 2.67
N VAL A 68 -12.02 2.26 3.57
CA VAL A 68 -10.57 2.03 3.50
C VAL A 68 -10.07 1.53 4.86
N TYR A 69 -9.50 0.32 4.89
CA TYR A 69 -8.81 -0.18 6.08
C TYR A 69 -7.48 0.56 6.27
N ALA A 70 -7.40 1.31 7.35
CA ALA A 70 -6.35 2.30 7.61
C ALA A 70 -5.12 1.71 8.29
N GLU A 71 -5.32 0.75 9.18
CA GLU A 71 -4.27 0.22 10.04
C GLU A 71 -4.54 -1.24 10.37
N VAL A 72 -3.48 -2.05 10.41
CA VAL A 72 -3.53 -3.42 10.93
C VAL A 72 -2.44 -3.61 11.98
N GLY A 73 -2.85 -3.90 13.21
CA GLY A 73 -2.03 -3.84 14.41
C GLY A 73 -2.53 -2.73 15.34
N ALA A 74 -2.14 -2.78 16.61
CA ALA A 74 -2.25 -1.63 17.52
C ALA A 74 -0.85 -1.28 18.00
N GLY A 75 -0.41 -0.04 17.75
CA GLY A 75 0.96 0.40 18.07
C GLY A 75 1.38 0.09 19.50
N ALA A 76 0.51 0.33 20.48
CA ALA A 76 0.83 0.06 21.89
C ALA A 76 1.18 -1.41 22.18
N SER A 77 0.43 -2.37 21.64
CA SER A 77 0.73 -3.79 21.87
C SER A 77 1.85 -4.31 20.98
N ASP A 78 1.96 -3.79 19.77
CA ASP A 78 2.98 -4.19 18.80
C ASP A 78 4.37 -3.76 19.27
N HIS A 79 4.52 -2.52 19.75
CA HIS A 79 5.79 -1.92 20.14
C HIS A 79 6.35 -2.45 21.46
N VAL A 80 5.50 -3.00 22.34
CA VAL A 80 5.95 -3.64 23.58
C VAL A 80 6.60 -5.00 23.30
N CYS A 81 6.37 -5.59 22.12
CA CYS A 81 6.83 -6.92 21.80
C CYS A 81 8.00 -6.94 20.82
N TRP A 82 9.19 -7.23 21.33
CA TRP A 82 10.39 -7.41 20.50
C TRP A 82 10.54 -8.88 20.07
N GLN A 83 9.95 -9.22 18.93
CA GLN A 83 9.98 -10.58 18.39
C GLN A 83 10.00 -10.57 16.87
N ARG A 84 10.33 -11.71 16.28
CA ARG A 84 10.22 -11.89 14.82
C ARG A 84 8.75 -11.83 14.41
N PRO A 85 8.40 -11.26 13.24
CA PRO A 85 7.01 -11.14 12.81
C PRO A 85 6.26 -12.47 12.73
N GLU A 86 6.95 -13.57 12.38
CA GLU A 86 6.37 -14.92 12.33
C GLU A 86 6.01 -15.49 13.71
N ASP A 87 6.58 -14.95 14.79
CA ASP A 87 6.33 -15.38 16.16
C ASP A 87 5.27 -14.50 16.86
N MET A 88 4.65 -13.54 16.15
CA MET A 88 3.70 -12.61 16.75
C MET A 88 2.48 -13.28 17.34
N THR A 89 2.24 -13.01 18.62
CA THR A 89 1.07 -13.48 19.38
C THR A 89 0.16 -12.35 19.85
N THR A 90 0.55 -11.09 19.62
CA THR A 90 -0.25 -9.91 19.97
C THR A 90 -1.47 -9.80 19.05
N PRO A 91 -2.67 -9.45 19.59
CA PRO A 91 -3.83 -9.20 18.75
C PRO A 91 -3.57 -8.09 17.72
N ARG A 92 -3.89 -8.36 16.45
CA ARG A 92 -3.76 -7.39 15.36
C ARG A 92 -5.12 -6.77 15.04
N THR A 93 -5.45 -5.69 15.74
CA THR A 93 -6.68 -4.92 15.52
C THR A 93 -6.67 -4.25 14.15
N VAL A 94 -7.85 -3.82 13.70
CA VAL A 94 -8.01 -3.16 12.40
C VAL A 94 -8.76 -1.85 12.59
N ALA A 95 -8.20 -0.76 12.06
CA ALA A 95 -8.88 0.54 11.98
C ALA A 95 -9.44 0.76 10.57
N VAL A 96 -10.57 1.46 10.47
CA VAL A 96 -11.26 1.70 9.19
C VAL A 96 -11.67 3.17 9.07
N VAL A 97 -11.46 3.71 7.87
CA VAL A 97 -12.00 4.99 7.42
C VAL A 97 -13.24 4.70 6.58
N ASN A 98 -14.33 5.42 6.85
CA ASN A 98 -15.58 5.33 6.12
C ASN A 98 -16.39 6.63 6.19
N GLN A 99 -17.64 6.62 5.74
CA GLN A 99 -18.50 7.80 5.72
C GLN A 99 -18.77 8.38 7.12
N ASP A 100 -18.83 7.53 8.15
CA ASP A 100 -19.06 7.95 9.55
C ASP A 100 -17.75 8.38 10.24
N HIS A 101 -16.61 7.85 9.80
CA HIS A 101 -15.27 8.10 10.32
C HIS A 101 -14.33 8.47 9.16
N PRO A 102 -14.39 9.71 8.64
CA PRO A 102 -13.67 10.10 7.44
C PRO A 102 -12.15 10.23 7.68
N GLY A 103 -11.38 10.05 6.62
CA GLY A 103 -9.92 10.17 6.60
C GLY A 103 -9.43 10.53 5.21
N SER A 104 -9.59 11.80 4.84
CA SER A 104 -9.35 12.30 3.48
C SER A 104 -7.87 12.24 3.07
N ASP A 105 -6.97 12.42 4.02
CA ASP A 105 -5.52 12.27 3.85
C ASP A 105 -5.15 10.83 3.48
N LEU A 106 -5.58 9.85 4.28
CA LEU A 106 -5.34 8.43 4.03
C LEU A 106 -5.98 7.97 2.71
N ALA A 107 -7.25 8.28 2.49
CA ALA A 107 -7.96 7.88 1.28
C ALA A 107 -7.32 8.54 0.05
N GLY A 108 -6.98 9.83 0.15
CA GLY A 108 -6.31 10.58 -0.91
C GLY A 108 -4.93 10.03 -1.26
N GLU A 109 -4.11 9.71 -0.25
CA GLU A 109 -2.78 9.16 -0.48
C GLU A 109 -2.85 7.73 -1.05
N THR A 110 -3.82 6.93 -0.59
CA THR A 110 -4.09 5.61 -1.18
C THR A 110 -4.51 5.73 -2.65
N ALA A 111 -5.38 6.68 -2.97
CA ALA A 111 -5.76 6.98 -4.35
C ALA A 111 -4.57 7.45 -5.20
N ALA A 112 -3.69 8.29 -4.64
CA ALA A 112 -2.47 8.76 -5.31
C ALA A 112 -1.53 7.58 -5.64
N ALA A 113 -1.32 6.68 -4.68
CA ALA A 113 -0.51 5.48 -4.86
C ALA A 113 -1.06 4.60 -5.99
N LEU A 114 -2.35 4.25 -5.94
CA LEU A 114 -3.01 3.43 -6.96
C LEU A 114 -2.98 4.09 -8.35
N ALA A 115 -3.25 5.40 -8.42
CA ALA A 115 -3.22 6.15 -9.67
C ALA A 115 -1.81 6.20 -10.28
N ALA A 116 -0.78 6.52 -9.49
CA ALA A 116 0.61 6.54 -9.96
C ALA A 116 1.06 5.16 -10.44
N SER A 117 0.80 4.11 -9.66
CA SER A 117 1.13 2.73 -10.03
C SER A 117 0.41 2.26 -11.29
N SER A 118 -0.80 2.77 -11.58
CA SER A 118 -1.49 2.46 -12.83
C SER A 118 -0.74 2.96 -14.07
N ILE A 119 0.07 4.01 -13.94
CA ILE A 119 0.91 4.51 -15.04
C ILE A 119 2.08 3.54 -15.26
N VAL A 120 2.71 3.10 -14.18
CA VAL A 120 3.84 2.14 -14.20
C VAL A 120 3.44 0.85 -14.92
N PHE A 121 2.30 0.25 -14.57
CA PHE A 121 1.86 -1.04 -15.13
C PHE A 121 1.10 -0.94 -16.45
N ARG A 122 0.88 0.26 -17.00
CA ARG A 122 -0.02 0.46 -18.15
C ARG A 122 0.33 -0.39 -19.37
N SER A 123 1.63 -0.53 -19.66
CA SER A 123 2.12 -1.25 -20.84
C SER A 123 2.37 -2.74 -20.58
N SER A 124 2.76 -3.10 -19.36
CA SER A 124 3.11 -4.48 -18.98
C SER A 124 1.92 -5.30 -18.49
N ASP A 125 0.93 -4.66 -17.87
CA ASP A 125 -0.26 -5.29 -17.29
C ASP A 125 -1.46 -4.33 -17.29
N ALA A 126 -2.05 -4.16 -18.48
CA ALA A 126 -3.14 -3.21 -18.69
C ALA A 126 -4.40 -3.53 -17.87
N GLN A 127 -4.66 -4.82 -17.57
CA GLN A 127 -5.80 -5.23 -16.75
C GLN A 127 -5.60 -4.77 -15.30
N TYR A 128 -4.41 -4.98 -14.74
CA TYR A 128 -4.08 -4.51 -13.40
C TYR A 128 -4.08 -2.98 -13.33
N ALA A 129 -3.50 -2.29 -14.32
CA ALA A 129 -3.54 -0.83 -14.38
C ALA A 129 -4.98 -0.28 -14.38
N HIS A 130 -5.92 -0.94 -15.09
CA HIS A 130 -7.33 -0.54 -15.08
C HIS A 130 -8.00 -0.74 -13.72
N LEU A 131 -7.68 -1.85 -13.04
CA LEU A 131 -8.15 -2.11 -11.68
C LEU A 131 -7.67 -1.01 -10.71
N LEU A 132 -6.38 -0.66 -10.77
CA LEU A 132 -5.80 0.40 -9.94
C LEU A 132 -6.49 1.75 -10.15
N VAL A 133 -6.72 2.16 -11.41
CA VAL A 133 -7.45 3.40 -11.73
C VAL A 133 -8.89 3.36 -11.20
N THR A 134 -9.53 2.19 -11.21
CA THR A 134 -10.91 2.05 -10.71
C THR A 134 -10.97 2.34 -9.22
N HIS A 135 -10.11 1.72 -8.43
CA HIS A 135 -10.07 1.96 -6.98
C HIS A 135 -9.54 3.35 -6.61
N ALA A 136 -8.65 3.94 -7.42
CA ALA A 136 -8.17 5.31 -7.18
C ALA A 136 -9.25 6.39 -7.37
N LYS A 137 -10.32 6.10 -8.12
CA LYS A 137 -11.43 7.04 -8.38
C LYS A 137 -12.57 6.96 -7.36
N GLN A 138 -12.69 5.83 -6.68
CA GLN A 138 -13.75 5.53 -5.73
C GLN A 138 -13.41 6.11 -4.35
#